data_AF-A0A506PD89-F1
#
_entry.id   AF-A0A506PD89-F1
#
_cell.length_a   1.000
_cell.length_b   1.000
_cell.length_c   1.000
_cell.angle_alpha   90.00
_cell.angle_beta   90.00
_cell.angle_gamma   90.00
#
_symmetry.space_group_name_H-M   'P 1'
#
loop_
_entity.id
_entity.type
_entity.pdbx_description
1 polymer ?
#
loop_
_entity_poly.entity_id
_entity_poly.type
_entity_poly.pdbx_seq_one_letter_code
_entity_poly.pdbx_strand_id
1 'polypeptide(L)'
;MSGITNIQEAVFKKEVLKKLNRPEFKNSDFKKTIEDNYALNDEKDAYVLKNGINANTTSKIVSILKTVGFLPFDSLDEVVNHIKSIEKKYTLLFAYNGTGKTRLSMKFRELSKTGDNKETLYFNAFTEDLFTWDNDLDDDTHRVLLLNRDSKFFGSTDAEDDKSLIESIDIANRIRPLLKRYADFNFDIDYKYKKPNAADNGDESEYWAVNFIREELVDGTAQNKNFIKVSRGEENIFIWCFFLAIAQLAIDGDQNYDWVKYIYIDDPISSLDDNNTIAVASHLARLLKENDNNVKVIISSHHTLFFNVMCNELKNGQKYFLSKLYDNKYKLTDTTDTPFFHHVSLIRDLHNAVESGNLYSYHFNILRSILEKTASFHGFANFSDCIKPEADDENGVIYTRMINILSHGNYSLYEPTEMLPENKQHFKRILRQFLKNYKFNPEIVPELETETVQE
;
A
#
# COMPACT_ATOMS: atom_id res chain seq x y z
N MET A 1 14.67 -27.94 -13.14
CA MET A 1 13.81 -29.05 -13.63
C MET A 1 13.62 -30.18 -12.62
N SER A 2 14.56 -30.48 -11.72
CA SER A 2 14.39 -31.57 -10.73
C SER A 2 13.23 -31.36 -9.74
N GLY A 3 12.91 -30.11 -9.39
CA GLY A 3 11.84 -29.80 -8.41
C GLY A 3 10.39 -29.92 -8.92
N ILE A 4 10.18 -30.16 -10.22
CA ILE A 4 8.84 -30.37 -10.80
C ILE A 4 8.60 -31.81 -11.25
N THR A 5 9.66 -32.59 -11.44
CA THR A 5 9.53 -33.97 -11.94
C THR A 5 9.02 -34.93 -10.89
N ASN A 6 9.31 -34.66 -9.61
CA ASN A 6 8.94 -35.52 -8.50
C ASN A 6 8.61 -34.67 -7.26
N ILE A 7 7.37 -34.75 -6.78
CA ILE A 7 6.89 -33.97 -5.63
C ILE A 7 6.24 -34.93 -4.64
N GLN A 8 6.74 -34.97 -3.40
CA GLN A 8 6.20 -35.84 -2.33
C GLN A 8 4.68 -35.69 -2.20
N GLU A 9 3.98 -36.81 -1.99
CA GLU A 9 2.51 -36.87 -2.02
C GLU A 9 1.87 -35.86 -1.05
N ALA A 10 2.33 -35.87 0.19
CA ALA A 10 1.85 -34.97 1.24
C ALA A 10 2.05 -33.49 0.87
N VAL A 11 3.19 -33.14 0.27
CA VAL A 11 3.52 -31.78 -0.15
C VAL A 11 2.65 -31.38 -1.34
N PHE A 12 2.53 -32.24 -2.36
CA PHE A 12 1.72 -31.96 -3.54
C PHE A 12 0.25 -31.73 -3.19
N LYS A 13 -0.31 -32.60 -2.33
CA LYS A 13 -1.70 -32.45 -1.85
C LYS A 13 -1.88 -31.14 -1.07
N LYS A 14 -0.96 -30.81 -0.16
CA LYS A 14 -1.07 -29.64 0.74
C LYS A 14 -0.77 -28.30 0.06
N GLU A 15 0.28 -28.23 -0.75
CA GLU A 15 0.82 -26.98 -1.29
C GLU A 15 0.38 -26.68 -2.72
N VAL A 16 -0.05 -27.70 -3.48
CA VAL A 16 -0.52 -27.55 -4.87
C VAL A 16 -2.02 -27.79 -4.95
N LEU A 17 -2.49 -29.03 -4.75
CA LEU A 17 -3.90 -29.38 -4.98
C LEU A 17 -4.87 -28.63 -4.05
N LYS A 18 -4.54 -28.50 -2.76
CA LYS A 18 -5.38 -27.73 -1.82
C LYS A 18 -5.57 -26.28 -2.27
N LYS A 19 -4.52 -25.63 -2.80
CA LYS A 19 -4.59 -24.25 -3.28
C LYS A 19 -5.39 -24.14 -4.59
N LEU A 20 -5.22 -25.10 -5.50
CA LEU A 20 -5.98 -25.15 -6.76
C LEU A 20 -7.49 -25.38 -6.57
N ASN A 21 -7.92 -25.83 -5.39
CA ASN A 21 -9.34 -25.96 -5.04
C ASN A 21 -9.98 -24.64 -4.55
N ARG A 22 -9.19 -23.56 -4.40
CA ARG A 22 -9.72 -22.25 -3.97
C ARG A 22 -10.70 -21.67 -5.00
N PRO A 23 -11.69 -20.87 -4.56
CA PRO A 23 -12.69 -20.28 -5.45
C PRO A 23 -12.09 -19.51 -6.63
N GLU A 24 -10.95 -18.83 -6.43
CA GLU A 24 -10.27 -18.05 -7.47
C GLU A 24 -9.79 -18.89 -8.68
N PHE A 25 -9.56 -20.19 -8.50
CA PHE A 25 -9.09 -21.09 -9.56
C PHE A 25 -10.17 -22.04 -10.08
N LYS A 26 -11.41 -21.97 -9.56
CA LYS A 26 -12.49 -22.90 -9.97
C LYS A 26 -12.85 -22.82 -11.46
N ASN A 27 -12.71 -21.64 -12.05
CA ASN A 27 -13.03 -21.40 -13.46
C ASN A 27 -11.80 -21.56 -14.37
N SER A 28 -10.61 -21.83 -13.82
CA SER A 28 -9.41 -22.04 -14.63
C SER A 28 -9.23 -23.53 -14.94
N ASP A 29 -8.48 -23.82 -15.99
CA ASP A 29 -8.09 -25.19 -16.33
C ASP A 29 -6.86 -25.67 -15.53
N PHE A 30 -6.47 -24.95 -14.48
CA PHE A 30 -5.21 -25.18 -13.77
C PHE A 30 -5.21 -26.53 -13.05
N LYS A 31 -6.26 -26.82 -12.29
CA LYS A 31 -6.39 -28.09 -11.57
C LYS A 31 -6.35 -29.27 -12.52
N LYS A 32 -7.16 -29.20 -13.59
CA LYS A 32 -7.19 -30.22 -14.64
C LYS A 32 -5.82 -30.38 -15.30
N THR A 33 -5.15 -29.29 -15.63
CA THR A 33 -3.80 -29.32 -16.22
C THR A 33 -2.80 -30.03 -15.30
N ILE A 34 -2.84 -29.79 -13.98
CA ILE A 34 -1.96 -30.47 -13.02
C ILE A 34 -2.32 -31.95 -12.88
N GLU A 35 -3.60 -32.29 -12.70
CA GLU A 35 -4.05 -33.67 -12.53
C GLU A 35 -3.83 -34.52 -13.79
N ASP A 36 -3.99 -33.94 -14.98
CA ASP A 36 -3.76 -34.63 -16.26
C ASP A 36 -2.28 -34.94 -16.51
N ASN A 37 -1.35 -34.23 -15.87
CA ASN A 37 0.08 -34.32 -16.16
C ASN A 37 0.93 -34.92 -15.02
N TYR A 38 0.37 -35.10 -13.81
CA TYR A 38 1.03 -35.80 -12.72
C TYR A 38 0.34 -37.15 -12.43
N ALA A 39 1.12 -38.16 -12.04
CA ALA A 39 0.60 -39.45 -11.61
C ALA A 39 1.19 -39.82 -10.24
N LEU A 40 0.37 -40.38 -9.36
CA LEU A 40 0.86 -40.89 -8.08
C LEU A 40 1.72 -42.14 -8.32
N ASN A 41 2.88 -42.18 -7.71
CA ASN A 41 3.76 -43.34 -7.66
C ASN A 41 3.84 -43.82 -6.21
N ASP A 42 3.10 -44.88 -5.90
CA ASP A 42 2.96 -45.42 -4.54
C ASP A 42 4.31 -45.93 -3.97
N GLU A 43 5.23 -46.40 -4.83
CA GLU A 43 6.55 -46.88 -4.39
C GLU A 43 7.47 -45.73 -3.95
N LYS A 44 7.23 -44.52 -4.46
CA LYS A 44 8.04 -43.32 -4.19
C LYS A 44 7.35 -42.32 -3.25
N ASP A 45 6.12 -42.61 -2.83
CA ASP A 45 5.26 -41.73 -2.02
C ASP A 45 5.21 -40.30 -2.61
N ALA A 46 5.03 -40.22 -3.93
CA ALA A 46 5.19 -38.97 -4.66
C ALA A 46 4.42 -38.90 -5.98
N TYR A 47 4.00 -37.70 -6.34
CA TYR A 47 3.47 -37.38 -7.66
C TYR A 47 4.63 -37.13 -8.63
N VAL A 48 4.65 -37.91 -9.71
CA VAL A 48 5.66 -37.85 -10.77
C VAL A 48 5.05 -37.24 -12.02
N LEU A 49 5.76 -36.29 -12.61
CA LEU A 49 5.39 -35.69 -13.89
C LEU A 49 5.45 -36.74 -15.00
N LYS A 50 4.38 -36.87 -15.81
CA LYS A 50 4.30 -37.86 -16.89
C LYS A 50 5.41 -37.62 -17.93
N ASN A 51 5.88 -38.71 -18.54
CA ASN A 51 6.89 -38.65 -19.61
C ASN A 51 6.26 -38.13 -20.92
N GLY A 52 7.07 -37.47 -21.76
CA GLY A 52 6.65 -37.05 -23.11
C GLY A 52 5.80 -35.77 -23.17
N ILE A 53 5.76 -34.97 -22.10
CA ILE A 53 5.06 -33.69 -22.08
C ILE A 53 5.83 -32.68 -22.94
N ASN A 54 5.13 -31.97 -23.82
CA ASN A 54 5.72 -30.96 -24.68
C ASN A 54 6.15 -29.71 -23.89
N ALA A 55 6.99 -28.86 -24.51
CA ALA A 55 7.53 -27.67 -23.87
C ALA A 55 6.45 -26.66 -23.45
N ASN A 56 5.38 -26.49 -24.24
CA ASN A 56 4.31 -25.53 -23.95
C ASN A 56 3.52 -25.94 -22.70
N THR A 57 3.13 -27.21 -22.60
CA THR A 57 2.44 -27.76 -21.42
C THR A 57 3.35 -27.70 -20.20
N THR A 58 4.65 -27.97 -20.36
CA THR A 58 5.62 -27.83 -19.26
C THR A 58 5.69 -26.39 -18.75
N SER A 59 5.78 -25.41 -19.65
CA SER A 59 5.75 -23.98 -19.29
C SER A 59 4.45 -23.59 -18.58
N LYS A 60 3.31 -24.11 -19.04
CA LYS A 60 2.01 -23.89 -18.40
C LYS A 60 1.97 -24.47 -16.97
N ILE A 61 2.46 -25.70 -16.78
CA ILE A 61 2.57 -26.34 -15.46
C ILE A 61 3.46 -25.49 -14.53
N VAL A 62 4.62 -25.05 -15.00
CA VAL A 62 5.51 -24.19 -14.22
C VAL A 62 4.82 -22.88 -13.83
N SER A 63 4.10 -22.25 -14.76
CA SER A 63 3.32 -21.03 -14.48
C SER A 63 2.25 -21.26 -13.40
N ILE A 64 1.53 -22.39 -13.46
CA ILE A 64 0.54 -22.76 -12.44
C ILE A 64 1.21 -22.96 -11.08
N LEU A 65 2.33 -23.69 -11.04
CA LEU A 65 3.07 -23.94 -9.81
C LEU A 65 3.66 -22.65 -9.19
N LYS A 66 4.10 -21.70 -10.02
CA LYS A 66 4.49 -20.35 -9.57
C LYS A 66 3.29 -19.58 -9.04
N THR A 67 2.14 -19.63 -9.72
CA THR A 67 0.88 -18.96 -9.33
C THR A 67 0.36 -19.41 -7.98
N VAL A 68 0.41 -20.71 -7.67
CA VAL A 68 0.03 -21.22 -6.34
C VAL A 68 1.12 -21.02 -5.29
N GLY A 69 2.24 -20.39 -5.64
CA GLY A 69 3.37 -20.12 -4.73
C GLY A 69 4.15 -21.37 -4.31
N PHE A 70 4.10 -22.45 -5.10
CA PHE A 70 4.91 -23.65 -4.90
C PHE A 70 6.33 -23.45 -5.43
N LEU A 71 6.47 -22.90 -6.65
CA LEU A 71 7.76 -22.54 -7.22
C LEU A 71 8.06 -21.04 -7.06
N PRO A 72 9.33 -20.67 -6.88
CA PRO A 72 9.74 -19.28 -6.97
C PRO A 72 9.79 -18.80 -8.43
N PHE A 73 9.68 -17.49 -8.62
CA PHE A 73 10.00 -16.75 -9.84
C PHE A 73 11.50 -16.51 -9.93
N ASP A 74 12.05 -16.63 -11.13
CA ASP A 74 13.49 -16.50 -11.36
C ASP A 74 13.92 -15.05 -11.57
N SER A 75 12.98 -14.13 -11.86
CA SER A 75 13.23 -12.70 -12.01
C SER A 75 12.01 -11.85 -11.67
N LEU A 76 12.21 -10.52 -11.53
CA LEU A 76 11.10 -9.56 -11.39
C LEU A 76 10.25 -9.49 -12.66
N ASP A 77 10.79 -9.79 -13.84
CA ASP A 77 10.05 -9.74 -15.11
C ASP A 77 8.96 -10.81 -15.11
N GLU A 78 9.27 -12.00 -14.58
CA GLU A 78 8.27 -13.04 -14.41
C GLU A 78 7.20 -12.65 -13.38
N VAL A 79 7.59 -11.97 -12.30
CA VAL A 79 6.65 -11.45 -11.30
C VAL A 79 5.71 -10.42 -11.94
N VAL A 80 6.24 -9.50 -12.76
CA VAL A 80 5.42 -8.52 -13.51
C VAL A 80 4.45 -9.23 -14.44
N ASN A 81 4.92 -10.19 -15.23
CA ASN A 81 4.07 -10.93 -16.16
C ASN A 81 2.95 -11.67 -15.42
N HIS A 82 3.26 -12.25 -14.26
CA HIS A 82 2.25 -12.84 -13.40
C HIS A 82 1.24 -11.80 -12.89
N ILE A 83 1.68 -10.65 -12.38
CA ILE A 83 0.78 -9.57 -11.93
C ILE A 83 -0.13 -9.10 -13.06
N LYS A 84 0.39 -8.92 -14.29
CA LYS A 84 -0.40 -8.52 -15.46
C LYS A 84 -1.45 -9.56 -15.85
N SER A 85 -1.20 -10.85 -15.58
CA SER A 85 -2.16 -11.92 -15.85
C SER A 85 -3.34 -11.97 -14.88
N ILE A 86 -3.27 -11.24 -13.77
CA ILE A 86 -4.36 -11.17 -12.78
C ILE A 86 -5.53 -10.38 -13.38
N GLU A 87 -6.72 -10.97 -13.33
CA GLU A 87 -7.96 -10.35 -13.82
C GLU A 87 -8.57 -9.34 -12.83
N LYS A 88 -8.21 -9.42 -11.55
CA LYS A 88 -8.69 -8.50 -10.51
C LYS A 88 -8.25 -7.07 -10.80
N LYS A 89 -9.16 -6.11 -10.56
CA LYS A 89 -8.90 -4.66 -10.67
C LYS A 89 -7.79 -4.21 -9.73
N TYR A 90 -7.73 -4.75 -8.52
CA TYR A 90 -6.76 -4.38 -7.48
C TYR A 90 -5.79 -5.53 -7.21
N THR A 91 -4.50 -5.23 -7.20
CA THR A 91 -3.43 -6.12 -6.71
C THR A 91 -2.66 -5.42 -5.60
N LEU A 92 -2.62 -6.02 -4.42
CA LEU A 92 -1.91 -5.51 -3.25
C LEU A 92 -0.69 -6.39 -2.95
N LEU A 93 0.49 -5.78 -2.85
CA LEU A 93 1.76 -6.46 -2.62
C LEU A 93 2.41 -5.96 -1.33
N PHE A 94 2.44 -6.78 -0.30
CA PHE A 94 3.29 -6.50 0.85
C PHE A 94 4.70 -7.00 0.58
N ALA A 95 5.70 -6.15 0.82
CA ALA A 95 7.10 -6.57 0.76
C ALA A 95 7.97 -5.74 1.69
N TYR A 96 8.83 -6.40 2.44
CA TYR A 96 9.82 -5.73 3.28
C TYR A 96 10.79 -4.87 2.46
N ASN A 97 11.44 -3.93 3.13
CA ASN A 97 12.51 -3.11 2.54
C ASN A 97 13.65 -3.99 2.01
N GLY A 98 14.30 -3.55 0.93
CA GLY A 98 15.33 -4.34 0.24
C GLY A 98 14.82 -5.44 -0.70
N THR A 99 13.53 -5.79 -0.68
CA THR A 99 12.93 -6.80 -1.58
C THR A 99 12.96 -6.35 -3.06
N GLY A 100 13.01 -5.04 -3.32
CA GLY A 100 13.06 -4.48 -4.67
C GLY A 100 11.72 -3.98 -5.22
N LYS A 101 10.80 -3.53 -4.37
CA LYS A 101 9.48 -2.99 -4.77
C LYS A 101 9.58 -1.86 -5.80
N THR A 102 10.50 -0.91 -5.61
CA THR A 102 10.73 0.18 -6.56
C THR A 102 11.27 -0.29 -7.91
N ARG A 103 12.10 -1.36 -7.91
CA ARG A 103 12.54 -2.00 -9.16
C ARG A 103 11.39 -2.74 -9.84
N LEU A 104 10.50 -3.35 -9.07
CA LEU A 104 9.30 -4.01 -9.58
C LEU A 104 8.35 -3.00 -10.24
N SER A 105 8.11 -1.83 -9.62
CA SER A 105 7.25 -0.78 -10.18
C SER A 105 7.81 -0.24 -11.50
N MET A 106 9.12 -0.02 -11.57
CA MET A 106 9.78 0.43 -12.81
C MET A 106 9.76 -0.63 -13.90
N LYS A 107 10.04 -1.89 -13.57
CA LYS A 107 9.91 -3.01 -14.52
C LYS A 107 8.47 -3.20 -15.00
N PHE A 108 7.49 -2.99 -14.12
CA PHE A 108 6.08 -3.05 -14.49
C PHE A 108 5.75 -1.99 -15.55
N ARG A 109 6.20 -0.75 -15.34
CA ARG A 109 6.08 0.35 -16.31
C ARG A 109 6.77 0.01 -17.64
N GLU A 110 7.96 -0.57 -17.61
CA GLU A 110 8.72 -0.94 -18.83
C GLU A 110 8.02 -2.03 -19.64
N LEU A 111 7.54 -3.07 -18.99
CA LEU A 111 6.90 -4.24 -19.62
C LEU A 111 5.43 -4.02 -19.98
N SER A 112 4.83 -2.91 -19.55
CA SER A 112 3.43 -2.54 -19.86
C SER A 112 3.32 -1.52 -20.99
N LYS A 113 4.33 -1.42 -21.86
CA LYS A 113 4.27 -0.57 -23.05
C LYS A 113 3.67 -1.32 -24.24
N THR A 114 2.90 -0.62 -25.07
CA THR A 114 2.47 -1.10 -26.39
C THR A 114 3.21 -0.29 -27.45
N GLY A 115 4.24 -0.88 -28.07
CA GLY A 115 5.21 -0.13 -28.87
C GLY A 115 5.95 0.88 -28.01
N ASP A 116 6.00 2.14 -28.43
CA ASP A 116 6.61 3.24 -27.67
C ASP A 116 5.66 3.90 -26.66
N ASN A 117 4.37 3.54 -26.69
CA ASN A 117 3.36 4.17 -25.85
C ASN A 117 3.37 3.58 -24.43
N LYS A 118 3.42 4.48 -23.44
CA LYS A 118 3.30 4.13 -22.02
C LYS A 118 1.85 3.78 -21.71
N GLU A 119 1.63 2.84 -20.80
CA GLU A 119 0.29 2.51 -20.30
C GLU A 119 0.20 2.55 -18.76
N THR A 120 1.28 2.95 -18.08
CA THR A 120 1.37 2.94 -16.62
C THR A 120 1.68 4.32 -16.06
N LEU A 121 0.75 4.86 -15.29
CA LEU A 121 0.97 5.97 -14.36
C LEU A 121 1.52 5.40 -13.05
N TYR A 122 2.55 6.02 -12.46
CA TYR A 122 3.18 5.47 -11.26
C TYR A 122 3.56 6.52 -10.22
N PHE A 123 3.55 6.09 -8.95
CA PHE A 123 4.08 6.81 -7.81
C PHE A 123 5.15 5.96 -7.12
N ASN A 124 6.38 6.48 -7.06
CA ASN A 124 7.50 5.88 -6.35
C ASN A 124 8.60 6.97 -6.15
N ALA A 125 9.77 6.58 -5.64
CA ALA A 125 10.90 7.51 -5.46
C ALA A 125 11.30 8.29 -6.74
N PHE A 126 11.18 7.70 -7.94
CA PHE A 126 11.46 8.42 -9.18
C PHE A 126 10.43 9.51 -9.50
N THR A 127 9.21 9.40 -8.97
CA THR A 127 8.20 10.45 -9.06
C THR A 127 8.51 11.58 -8.07
N GLU A 128 8.99 11.24 -6.87
CA GLU A 128 9.46 12.23 -5.87
C GLU A 128 10.66 13.02 -6.41
N ASP A 129 11.61 12.35 -7.07
CA ASP A 129 12.78 12.97 -7.70
C ASP A 129 12.45 13.95 -8.84
N LEU A 130 11.18 14.03 -9.28
CA LEU A 130 10.73 15.06 -10.23
C LEU A 130 10.57 16.43 -9.58
N PHE A 131 10.63 16.49 -8.25
CA PHE A 131 10.52 17.69 -7.45
C PHE A 131 11.85 17.94 -6.75
N THR A 132 12.36 19.17 -6.82
CA THR A 132 13.68 19.50 -6.24
C THR A 132 13.64 20.87 -5.61
N TRP A 133 14.11 20.98 -4.36
CA TRP A 133 14.19 22.27 -3.69
C TRP A 133 15.25 23.18 -4.31
N ASP A 134 14.83 24.40 -4.63
CA ASP A 134 15.71 25.54 -4.71
C ASP A 134 15.55 26.34 -3.41
N ASN A 135 16.60 26.36 -2.59
CA ASN A 135 16.57 27.03 -1.30
C ASN A 135 17.05 28.48 -1.37
N ASP A 136 17.41 29.00 -2.55
CA ASP A 136 17.94 30.37 -2.71
C ASP A 136 19.04 30.67 -1.68
N LEU A 137 20.17 29.94 -1.74
CA LEU A 137 21.20 30.00 -0.71
C LEU A 137 21.93 31.35 -0.61
N ASP A 138 21.82 32.19 -1.64
CA ASP A 138 22.51 33.47 -1.73
C ASP A 138 21.78 34.56 -0.96
N ASP A 139 20.45 34.69 -1.16
CA ASP A 139 19.63 35.72 -0.51
C ASP A 139 18.71 35.17 0.60
N ASP A 140 18.51 33.86 0.66
CA ASP A 140 17.63 33.14 1.61
C ASP A 140 16.18 33.65 1.62
N THR A 141 15.69 34.12 0.46
CA THR A 141 14.39 34.80 0.33
C THR A 141 13.36 34.04 -0.50
N HIS A 142 13.78 33.33 -1.56
CA HIS A 142 12.88 32.66 -2.50
C HIS A 142 13.07 31.14 -2.49
N ARG A 143 12.56 30.50 -1.44
CA ARG A 143 12.55 29.04 -1.35
C ARG A 143 11.37 28.47 -2.12
N VAL A 144 11.65 27.71 -3.17
CA VAL A 144 10.65 27.10 -4.05
C VAL A 144 10.94 25.63 -4.30
N LEU A 145 9.90 24.86 -4.61
CA LEU A 145 10.04 23.48 -5.06
C LEU A 145 9.94 23.46 -6.60
N LEU A 146 11.06 23.20 -7.27
CA LEU A 146 11.14 23.12 -8.72
C LEU A 146 10.54 21.80 -9.23
N LEU A 147 9.88 21.88 -10.38
CA LEU A 147 9.33 20.73 -11.10
C LEU A 147 10.19 20.46 -12.33
N ASN A 148 10.47 19.18 -12.59
CA ASN A 148 11.13 18.75 -13.82
C ASN A 148 10.16 18.82 -15.01
N ARG A 149 10.08 20.00 -15.64
CA ARG A 149 9.15 20.29 -16.76
C ARG A 149 9.30 19.36 -17.96
N ASP A 150 10.49 18.78 -18.17
CA ASP A 150 10.77 17.86 -19.28
C ASP A 150 10.21 16.45 -19.02
N SER A 151 9.78 16.17 -17.79
CA SER A 151 9.17 14.91 -17.43
C SER A 151 7.77 14.80 -18.01
N LYS A 152 7.59 13.79 -18.87
CA LYS A 152 6.27 13.38 -19.39
C LYS A 152 5.25 13.00 -18.30
N PHE A 153 5.64 12.93 -17.02
CA PHE A 153 4.72 12.79 -15.89
C PHE A 153 3.75 13.98 -15.79
N PHE A 154 4.23 15.18 -16.10
CA PHE A 154 3.47 16.42 -16.05
C PHE A 154 2.63 16.67 -17.32
N GLY A 155 2.67 15.77 -18.30
CA GLY A 155 1.98 15.91 -19.57
C GLY A 155 2.90 15.64 -20.75
N SER A 156 2.35 15.06 -21.82
CA SER A 156 3.05 15.00 -23.11
C SER A 156 2.82 16.31 -23.85
N THR A 157 3.88 16.86 -24.44
CA THR A 157 3.80 17.89 -25.47
C THR A 157 3.21 17.26 -26.73
N ASP A 158 1.98 17.57 -27.09
CA ASP A 158 1.62 17.52 -28.51
C ASP A 158 2.27 18.73 -29.19
N ALA A 159 2.98 18.47 -30.28
CA ALA A 159 4.02 19.31 -30.85
C ALA A 159 3.55 20.67 -31.43
N GLU A 160 2.26 21.00 -31.32
CA GLU A 160 1.70 22.20 -31.93
C GLU A 160 1.63 23.42 -30.98
N ASP A 161 1.62 23.24 -29.64
CA ASP A 161 1.33 24.35 -28.71
C ASP A 161 2.29 24.57 -27.53
N ASP A 162 3.38 23.80 -27.40
CA ASP A 162 4.46 23.98 -26.39
C ASP A 162 3.99 24.13 -24.91
N LYS A 163 2.72 23.88 -24.63
CA LYS A 163 2.13 23.85 -23.28
C LYS A 163 2.03 22.42 -22.81
N SER A 164 2.69 22.12 -21.71
CA SER A 164 2.52 20.84 -21.05
C SER A 164 1.14 20.79 -20.36
N LEU A 165 0.54 19.61 -20.37
CA LEU A 165 -0.86 19.35 -20.00
C LEU A 165 -1.26 19.92 -18.62
N ILE A 166 -0.34 19.98 -17.66
CA ILE A 166 -0.64 20.57 -16.34
C ILE A 166 -0.69 22.10 -16.31
N GLU A 167 -0.23 22.80 -17.35
CA GLU A 167 -0.45 24.24 -17.47
C GLU A 167 -1.87 24.51 -18.00
N SER A 168 -2.40 23.63 -18.86
CA SER A 168 -3.74 23.77 -19.44
C SER A 168 -4.84 23.22 -18.53
N ILE A 169 -4.53 22.20 -17.73
CA ILE A 169 -5.42 21.68 -16.70
C ILE A 169 -5.16 22.47 -15.43
N ASP A 170 -6.22 23.04 -14.84
CA ASP A 170 -6.20 23.74 -13.55
C ASP A 170 -5.91 22.77 -12.38
N ILE A 171 -4.70 22.21 -12.39
CA ILE A 171 -4.26 21.15 -11.48
C ILE A 171 -4.13 21.68 -10.07
N ALA A 172 -3.76 22.95 -9.90
CA ALA A 172 -3.68 23.60 -8.60
C ALA A 172 -5.04 23.53 -7.87
N ASN A 173 -6.14 23.85 -8.55
CA ASN A 173 -7.47 23.77 -7.94
C ASN A 173 -7.94 22.33 -7.66
N ARG A 174 -7.36 21.33 -8.34
CA ARG A 174 -7.59 19.91 -8.02
C ARG A 174 -6.76 19.43 -6.82
N ILE A 175 -5.56 19.97 -6.63
CA ILE A 175 -4.66 19.60 -5.52
C ILE A 175 -5.12 20.23 -4.20
N ARG A 176 -5.57 21.50 -4.20
CA ARG A 176 -5.94 22.23 -2.97
C ARG A 176 -6.93 21.47 -2.07
N PRO A 177 -8.04 20.87 -2.57
CA PRO A 177 -8.97 20.11 -1.74
C PRO A 177 -8.39 18.81 -1.15
N LEU A 178 -7.37 18.24 -1.79
CA LEU A 178 -6.65 17.07 -1.29
C LEU A 178 -5.69 17.49 -0.18
N LEU A 179 -4.90 18.54 -0.44
CA LEU A 179 -3.85 19.03 0.46
C LEU A 179 -4.39 19.55 1.80
N LYS A 180 -5.51 20.30 1.78
CA LYS A 180 -6.15 20.87 2.98
C LYS A 180 -6.53 19.83 4.05
N ARG A 181 -6.56 18.55 3.70
CA ARG A 181 -6.86 17.44 4.63
C ARG A 181 -5.66 17.03 5.47
N TYR A 182 -4.45 17.33 5.00
CA TYR A 182 -3.20 16.81 5.56
C TYR A 182 -2.29 17.91 6.06
N ALA A 183 -2.40 19.12 5.50
CA ALA A 183 -1.51 20.21 5.84
C ALA A 183 -2.21 21.58 5.85
N ASP A 184 -1.68 22.45 6.70
CA ASP A 184 -2.14 23.83 6.90
C ASP A 184 -1.19 24.82 6.23
N PHE A 185 -1.13 24.71 4.91
CA PHE A 185 -0.49 25.69 4.03
C PHE A 185 -1.18 25.69 2.67
N ASN A 186 -0.95 26.75 1.92
CA ASN A 186 -1.41 26.92 0.56
C ASN A 186 -0.19 26.97 -0.38
N PHE A 187 -0.42 26.97 -1.69
CA PHE A 187 0.66 27.05 -2.67
C PHE A 187 0.19 27.73 -3.94
N ASP A 188 1.13 28.21 -4.76
CA ASP A 188 0.89 28.62 -6.14
C ASP A 188 1.97 28.02 -7.05
N ILE A 189 1.59 27.70 -8.29
CA ILE A 189 2.50 27.14 -9.30
C ILE A 189 2.82 28.25 -10.30
N ASP A 190 4.10 28.61 -10.40
CA ASP A 190 4.63 29.51 -11.41
C ASP A 190 5.33 28.69 -12.50
N TYR A 191 4.75 28.68 -13.69
CA TYR A 191 5.28 27.96 -14.86
C TYR A 191 6.35 28.74 -15.62
N LYS A 192 6.68 29.97 -15.19
CA LYS A 192 7.69 30.85 -15.81
C LYS A 192 8.61 31.45 -14.75
N TYR A 193 8.85 30.70 -13.68
CA TYR A 193 9.69 31.15 -12.58
C TYR A 193 11.12 31.38 -13.05
N LYS A 194 11.67 32.53 -12.67
CA LYS A 194 13.10 32.87 -12.85
C LYS A 194 13.73 32.99 -11.49
N LYS A 195 14.89 32.35 -11.31
CA LYS A 195 15.62 32.43 -10.04
C LYS A 195 16.03 33.89 -9.76
N PRO A 196 16.00 34.34 -8.50
CA PRO A 196 16.63 35.59 -8.11
C PRO A 196 18.08 35.64 -8.62
N ASN A 197 18.53 36.81 -9.05
CA ASN A 197 19.89 37.06 -9.55
C ASN A 197 20.31 36.24 -10.79
N ALA A 198 19.39 35.49 -11.42
CA ALA A 198 19.69 34.74 -12.64
C ALA A 198 20.18 35.68 -13.77
N ALA A 199 19.52 36.83 -13.93
CA ALA A 199 19.89 37.85 -14.91
C ALA A 199 21.31 38.41 -14.67
N ASP A 200 21.73 38.58 -13.42
CA ASP A 200 23.07 39.08 -13.08
C ASP A 200 24.17 38.04 -13.39
N ASN A 201 23.81 36.76 -13.35
CA ASN A 201 24.69 35.64 -13.70
C ASN A 201 24.58 35.22 -15.18
N GLY A 202 23.80 35.93 -15.98
CA GLY A 202 23.56 35.62 -17.40
C GLY A 202 22.70 34.36 -17.64
N ASP A 203 21.98 33.89 -16.62
CA ASP A 203 21.03 32.79 -16.71
C ASP A 203 19.61 33.33 -17.00
N GLU A 204 19.10 33.05 -18.20
CA GLU A 204 17.74 33.41 -18.61
C GLU A 204 16.76 32.22 -18.53
N SER A 205 17.16 31.12 -17.88
CA SER A 205 16.37 29.90 -17.81
C SER A 205 15.06 30.11 -17.07
N GLU A 206 13.98 29.56 -17.63
CA GLU A 206 12.66 29.52 -16.99
C GLU A 206 12.39 28.13 -16.40
N TYR A 207 11.87 28.12 -15.18
CA TYR A 207 11.58 26.91 -14.42
C TYR A 207 10.09 26.85 -14.09
N TRP A 208 9.64 25.65 -13.76
CA TRP A 208 8.36 25.43 -13.12
C TRP A 208 8.60 25.33 -11.62
N ALA A 209 7.93 26.17 -10.83
CA ALA A 209 8.19 26.30 -9.41
C ALA A 209 6.90 26.35 -8.60
N VAL A 210 6.90 25.66 -7.47
CA VAL A 210 5.85 25.76 -6.46
C VAL A 210 6.33 26.70 -5.37
N ASN A 211 5.58 27.78 -5.18
CA ASN A 211 5.68 28.70 -4.06
C ASN A 211 4.71 28.23 -2.97
N PHE A 212 5.20 27.96 -1.77
CA PHE A 212 4.35 27.66 -0.62
C PHE A 212 4.01 28.91 0.18
N ILE A 213 2.77 28.97 0.66
CA ILE A 213 2.16 30.15 1.27
C ILE A 213 1.53 29.75 2.60
N ARG A 214 1.77 30.52 3.66
CA ARG A 214 1.06 30.39 4.94
C ARG A 214 0.43 31.71 5.32
N GLU A 215 -0.80 31.64 5.81
CA GLU A 215 -1.47 32.81 6.38
C GLU A 215 -0.97 33.00 7.82
N GLU A 216 -0.44 34.18 8.12
CA GLU A 216 0.01 34.56 9.45
C GLU A 216 -0.79 35.81 9.90
N LEU A 217 -1.21 35.84 11.17
CA LEU A 217 -1.83 37.02 11.75
C LEU A 217 -0.73 37.99 12.20
N VAL A 218 -0.58 39.09 11.47
CA VAL A 218 0.34 40.18 11.81
C VAL A 218 -0.51 41.38 12.23
N ASP A 219 -0.35 41.81 13.48
CA ASP A 219 -1.11 42.92 14.08
C ASP A 219 -2.64 42.78 13.94
N GLY A 220 -3.15 41.54 14.06
CA GLY A 220 -4.57 41.22 13.95
C GLY A 220 -5.13 41.19 12.52
N THR A 221 -4.27 41.34 11.51
CA THR A 221 -4.62 41.24 10.09
C THR A 221 -4.01 39.97 9.50
N ALA A 222 -4.82 39.18 8.78
CA ALA A 222 -4.33 38.02 8.05
C ALA A 222 -3.44 38.49 6.89
N GLN A 223 -2.19 38.03 6.87
CA GLN A 223 -1.22 38.32 5.82
C GLN A 223 -0.63 37.02 5.26
N ASN A 224 -0.46 36.95 3.94
CA ASN A 224 0.17 35.82 3.29
C ASN A 224 1.68 35.96 3.32
N LYS A 225 2.33 34.97 3.93
CA LYS A 225 3.77 34.77 3.84
C LYS A 225 4.08 33.80 2.72
N ASN A 226 4.73 34.30 1.68
CA ASN A 226 5.16 33.53 0.52
C ASN A 226 6.55 32.91 0.75
N PHE A 227 6.93 31.99 -0.13
CA PHE A 227 8.24 31.35 -0.21
C PHE A 227 8.66 30.64 1.09
N ILE A 228 7.68 30.06 1.79
CA ILE A 228 7.96 29.32 3.03
C ILE A 228 8.62 27.99 2.73
N LYS A 229 9.55 27.58 3.60
CA LYS A 229 10.05 26.20 3.60
C LYS A 229 9.04 25.32 4.36
N VAL A 230 8.50 24.33 3.67
CA VAL A 230 7.71 23.26 4.31
C VAL A 230 8.61 22.11 4.77
N SER A 231 8.15 21.35 5.76
CA SER A 231 8.85 20.15 6.23
C SER A 231 8.91 19.06 5.15
N ARG A 232 9.79 18.06 5.34
CA ARG A 232 9.90 16.91 4.42
C ARG A 232 8.60 16.09 4.34
N GLY A 233 7.88 15.97 5.47
CA GLY A 233 6.58 15.28 5.49
C GLY A 233 5.51 16.05 4.71
N GLU A 234 5.46 17.38 4.87
CA GLU A 234 4.56 18.27 4.12
C GLU A 234 4.87 18.30 2.62
N GLU A 235 6.15 18.29 2.25
CA GLU A 235 6.60 18.14 0.87
C GLU A 235 6.12 16.81 0.26
N ASN A 236 6.35 15.70 0.96
CA ASN A 236 5.90 14.38 0.50
C ASN A 236 4.38 14.30 0.36
N ILE A 237 3.63 14.88 1.30
CA ILE A 237 2.18 15.02 1.21
C ILE A 237 1.76 15.84 -0.01
N PHE A 238 2.47 16.94 -0.30
CA PHE A 238 2.17 17.77 -1.47
C PHE A 238 2.39 16.97 -2.77
N ILE A 239 3.54 16.31 -2.92
CA ILE A 239 3.87 15.47 -4.08
C ILE A 239 2.85 14.33 -4.23
N TRP A 240 2.43 13.73 -3.12
CA TRP A 240 1.38 12.72 -3.09
C TRP A 240 0.02 13.28 -3.55
N CYS A 241 -0.39 14.45 -3.07
CA CYS A 241 -1.62 15.11 -3.51
C CYS A 241 -1.57 15.50 -4.99
N PHE A 242 -0.40 15.92 -5.48
CA PHE A 242 -0.15 16.17 -6.89
C PHE A 242 -0.40 14.92 -7.73
N PHE A 243 0.17 13.80 -7.32
CA PHE A 243 -0.06 12.51 -7.97
C PHE A 243 -1.53 12.09 -7.92
N LEU A 244 -2.20 12.21 -6.77
CA LEU A 244 -3.62 11.87 -6.63
C LEU A 244 -4.50 12.69 -7.57
N ALA A 245 -4.21 13.97 -7.77
CA ALA A 245 -4.96 14.81 -8.70
C ALA A 245 -4.83 14.30 -10.16
N ILE A 246 -3.64 13.85 -10.56
CA ILE A 246 -3.42 13.22 -11.88
C ILE A 246 -4.09 11.84 -11.96
N ALA A 247 -3.97 11.03 -10.91
CA ALA A 247 -4.57 9.71 -10.86
C ALA A 247 -6.11 9.79 -10.95
N GLN A 248 -6.72 10.80 -10.33
CA GLN A 248 -8.14 11.08 -10.43
C GLN A 248 -8.55 11.36 -11.89
N LEU A 249 -7.79 12.18 -12.63
CA LEU A 249 -8.07 12.46 -14.05
C LEU A 249 -8.07 11.18 -14.89
N ALA A 250 -7.08 10.30 -14.67
CA ALA A 250 -7.04 9.00 -15.34
C ALA A 250 -8.22 8.09 -14.97
N ILE A 251 -8.65 8.13 -13.70
CA ILE A 251 -9.77 7.32 -13.17
C ILE A 251 -11.12 7.83 -13.65
N ASP A 252 -11.25 9.14 -13.85
CA ASP A 252 -12.46 9.80 -14.36
C ASP A 252 -12.58 9.70 -15.88
N GLY A 253 -11.56 9.17 -16.57
CA GLY A 253 -11.56 8.99 -18.03
C GLY A 253 -11.35 10.31 -18.80
N ASP A 254 -10.52 11.20 -18.25
CA ASP A 254 -10.09 12.41 -18.97
C ASP A 254 -9.28 12.00 -20.22
N GLN A 255 -9.64 12.58 -21.38
CA GLN A 255 -9.06 12.22 -22.69
C GLN A 255 -7.53 12.34 -22.71
N ASN A 256 -6.97 13.27 -21.94
CA ASN A 256 -5.53 13.48 -21.88
C ASN A 256 -4.79 12.35 -21.13
N TYR A 257 -5.54 11.51 -20.42
CA TYR A 257 -5.05 10.37 -19.64
C TYR A 257 -5.63 9.02 -20.11
N ASP A 258 -6.28 8.95 -21.27
CA ASP A 258 -6.82 7.70 -21.85
C ASP A 258 -5.75 6.61 -22.07
N TRP A 259 -4.48 7.01 -22.17
CA TRP A 259 -3.36 6.09 -22.29
C TRP A 259 -3.12 5.27 -21.00
N VAL A 260 -3.62 5.72 -19.84
CA VAL A 260 -3.40 5.09 -18.54
C VAL A 260 -4.27 3.85 -18.40
N LYS A 261 -3.69 2.67 -18.57
CA LYS A 261 -4.35 1.38 -18.30
C LYS A 261 -4.04 0.83 -16.91
N TYR A 262 -2.89 1.24 -16.37
CA TYR A 262 -2.39 0.79 -15.07
C TYR A 262 -1.98 1.98 -14.21
N ILE A 263 -2.32 1.90 -12.92
CA ILE A 263 -1.76 2.77 -11.88
C ILE A 263 -0.91 1.90 -10.96
N TYR A 264 0.37 2.23 -10.79
CA TYR A 264 1.27 1.54 -9.89
C TYR A 264 1.72 2.48 -8.76
N ILE A 265 1.38 2.18 -7.51
CA ILE A 265 1.78 2.95 -6.34
C ILE A 265 2.74 2.11 -5.49
N ASP A 266 3.96 2.62 -5.26
CA ASP A 266 4.98 1.99 -4.41
C ASP A 266 5.27 2.88 -3.20
N ASP A 267 4.98 2.38 -1.99
CA ASP A 267 5.29 3.04 -0.71
C ASP A 267 4.93 4.53 -0.65
N PRO A 268 3.65 4.92 -0.78
CA PRO A 268 3.26 6.32 -0.95
C PRO A 268 3.51 7.21 0.26
N ILE A 269 3.93 6.64 1.40
CA ILE A 269 3.90 7.29 2.72
C ILE A 269 5.07 6.84 3.62
N SER A 270 6.27 6.69 3.05
CA SER A 270 7.44 6.15 3.77
C SER A 270 7.91 6.97 4.99
N SER A 271 7.34 8.15 5.24
CA SER A 271 7.80 9.14 6.24
C SER A 271 6.67 9.88 6.99
N LEU A 272 5.42 9.40 6.91
CA LEU A 272 4.28 10.02 7.59
C LEU A 272 4.04 9.39 8.97
N ASP A 273 3.39 10.14 9.87
CA ASP A 273 2.85 9.56 11.10
C ASP A 273 1.64 8.63 10.81
N ASP A 274 1.24 7.86 11.82
CA ASP A 274 0.17 6.85 11.71
C ASP A 274 -1.19 7.46 11.33
N ASN A 275 -1.50 8.68 11.80
CA ASN A 275 -2.78 9.35 11.52
C ASN A 275 -2.88 9.75 10.05
N ASN A 276 -1.82 10.39 9.55
CA ASN A 276 -1.69 10.76 8.15
C ASN A 276 -1.67 9.53 7.24
N THR A 277 -1.00 8.46 7.67
CA THR A 277 -0.98 7.16 6.98
C THR A 277 -2.38 6.61 6.72
N ILE A 278 -3.25 6.60 7.73
CA ILE A 278 -4.62 6.09 7.60
C ILE A 278 -5.46 6.99 6.72
N ALA A 279 -5.38 8.31 6.93
CA ALA A 279 -6.11 9.28 6.13
C ALA A 279 -5.75 9.13 4.64
N VAL A 280 -4.47 8.99 4.32
CA VAL A 280 -3.97 8.76 2.96
C VAL A 280 -4.50 7.44 2.38
N ALA A 281 -4.38 6.33 3.11
CA ALA A 281 -4.88 5.03 2.65
C ALA A 281 -6.39 5.06 2.37
N SER A 282 -7.15 5.64 3.29
CA SER A 282 -8.60 5.74 3.21
C SER A 282 -9.04 6.60 2.02
N HIS A 283 -8.38 7.75 1.83
CA HIS A 283 -8.66 8.63 0.70
C HIS A 283 -8.31 7.97 -0.63
N LEU A 284 -7.14 7.34 -0.74
CA LEU A 284 -6.76 6.58 -1.92
C LEU A 284 -7.82 5.53 -2.24
N ALA A 285 -8.23 4.74 -1.26
CA ALA A 285 -9.23 3.70 -1.49
C ALA A 285 -10.58 4.27 -1.96
N ARG A 286 -11.00 5.43 -1.44
CA ARG A 286 -12.22 6.11 -1.91
C ARG A 286 -12.08 6.54 -3.37
N LEU A 287 -11.00 7.25 -3.72
CA LEU A 287 -10.71 7.69 -5.08
C LEU A 287 -10.70 6.52 -6.08
N LEU A 288 -10.08 5.39 -5.71
CA LEU A 288 -10.05 4.21 -6.56
C LEU A 288 -11.43 3.56 -6.77
N LYS A 289 -12.37 3.77 -5.85
CA LYS A 289 -13.74 3.24 -5.89
C LYS A 289 -14.75 4.18 -6.55
N GLU A 290 -14.41 5.45 -6.76
CA GLU A 290 -15.38 6.50 -7.13
C GLU A 290 -15.95 6.38 -8.54
N ASN A 291 -15.39 5.53 -9.41
CA ASN A 291 -15.93 5.28 -10.75
C ASN A 291 -15.69 3.83 -11.23
N ASP A 292 -16.61 3.31 -12.05
CA ASP A 292 -16.45 2.02 -12.72
C ASP A 292 -15.57 2.20 -13.97
N ASN A 293 -14.27 2.39 -13.74
CA ASN A 293 -13.26 2.42 -14.80
C ASN A 293 -12.53 1.09 -14.91
N ASN A 294 -11.87 0.92 -16.07
CA ASN A 294 -11.07 -0.25 -16.41
C ASN A 294 -9.59 -0.14 -15.98
N VAL A 295 -9.23 0.90 -15.22
CA VAL A 295 -7.83 1.11 -14.80
C VAL A 295 -7.48 0.05 -13.73
N LYS A 296 -6.45 -0.75 -14.01
CA LYS A 296 -5.93 -1.74 -13.07
C LYS A 296 -4.96 -1.07 -12.10
N VAL A 297 -5.09 -1.35 -10.82
CA VAL A 297 -4.30 -0.69 -9.77
C VAL A 297 -3.45 -1.71 -9.03
N ILE A 298 -2.15 -1.43 -8.96
CA ILE A 298 -1.17 -2.21 -8.23
C ILE A 298 -0.60 -1.34 -7.12
N ILE A 299 -0.66 -1.83 -5.88
CA ILE A 299 -0.13 -1.12 -4.72
C ILE A 299 0.89 -2.01 -4.04
N SER A 300 2.13 -1.56 -3.94
CA SER A 300 3.15 -2.22 -3.14
C SER A 300 3.50 -1.39 -1.91
N SER A 301 3.59 -2.03 -0.74
CA SER A 301 4.07 -1.33 0.45
C SER A 301 4.79 -2.23 1.45
N HIS A 302 5.70 -1.63 2.23
CA HIS A 302 6.22 -2.21 3.48
C HIS A 302 5.50 -1.71 4.73
N HIS A 303 4.68 -0.65 4.62
CA HIS A 303 4.01 -0.06 5.75
C HIS A 303 2.78 -0.90 6.13
N THR A 304 2.85 -1.55 7.29
CA THR A 304 1.86 -2.52 7.77
C THR A 304 0.46 -1.94 7.92
N LEU A 305 0.34 -0.78 8.59
CA LEU A 305 -0.91 -0.08 8.80
C LEU A 305 -1.60 0.31 7.49
N PHE A 306 -0.89 1.02 6.61
CA PHE A 306 -1.38 1.37 5.27
C PHE A 306 -1.84 0.16 4.49
N PHE A 307 -1.00 -0.89 4.43
CA PHE A 307 -1.33 -2.10 3.70
C PHE A 307 -2.58 -2.78 4.24
N ASN A 308 -2.74 -2.82 5.57
CA ASN A 308 -3.93 -3.37 6.23
C ASN A 308 -5.19 -2.56 5.89
N VAL A 309 -5.12 -1.23 5.94
CA VAL A 309 -6.24 -0.36 5.53
C VAL A 309 -6.62 -0.64 4.07
N MET A 310 -5.64 -0.67 3.15
CA MET A 310 -5.91 -0.97 1.75
C MET A 310 -6.52 -2.36 1.54
N CYS A 311 -6.07 -3.37 2.29
CA CYS A 311 -6.64 -4.72 2.23
C CYS A 311 -8.11 -4.77 2.68
N ASN A 312 -8.46 -4.00 3.70
CA ASN A 312 -9.81 -3.93 4.25
C ASN A 312 -10.75 -3.12 3.34
N GLU A 313 -10.24 -2.04 2.74
CA GLU A 313 -11.02 -1.19 1.84
C GLU A 313 -11.21 -1.82 0.45
N LEU A 314 -10.20 -2.53 -0.06
CA LEU A 314 -10.19 -3.18 -1.38
C LEU A 314 -10.38 -4.69 -1.24
N LYS A 315 -11.48 -5.10 -0.58
CA LYS A 315 -11.75 -6.51 -0.22
C LYS A 315 -11.62 -7.49 -1.39
N ASN A 316 -12.08 -7.09 -2.58
CA ASN A 316 -12.09 -7.88 -3.81
C ASN A 316 -10.74 -7.92 -4.55
N GLY A 317 -9.70 -7.26 -4.01
CA GLY A 317 -8.35 -7.27 -4.57
C GLY A 317 -7.59 -8.55 -4.26
N GLN A 318 -6.69 -8.90 -5.19
CA GLN A 318 -5.72 -9.98 -5.04
C GLN A 318 -4.60 -9.52 -4.11
N LYS A 319 -4.28 -10.28 -3.06
CA LYS A 319 -3.33 -9.87 -2.02
C LYS A 319 -2.15 -10.82 -1.95
N TYR A 320 -0.94 -10.31 -2.06
CA TYR A 320 0.27 -11.12 -1.97
C TYR A 320 1.29 -10.60 -0.98
N PHE A 321 2.04 -11.54 -0.43
CA PHE A 321 3.33 -11.28 0.18
C PHE A 321 4.45 -11.61 -0.83
N LEU A 322 5.23 -10.58 -1.18
CA LEU A 322 6.41 -10.71 -2.03
C LEU A 322 7.67 -10.83 -1.14
N SER A 323 8.44 -11.88 -1.38
CA SER A 323 9.71 -12.13 -0.69
C SER A 323 10.84 -12.38 -1.70
N LYS A 324 12.04 -11.93 -1.35
CA LYS A 324 13.27 -12.19 -2.11
C LYS A 324 14.04 -13.32 -1.43
N LEU A 325 14.43 -14.31 -2.22
CA LEU A 325 15.24 -15.45 -1.79
C LEU A 325 16.74 -15.19 -2.05
N TYR A 326 17.62 -15.98 -1.43
CA TYR A 326 19.08 -15.80 -1.47
C TYR A 326 19.67 -15.75 -2.90
N ASP A 327 19.06 -16.43 -3.87
CA ASP A 327 19.53 -16.51 -5.26
C ASP A 327 18.94 -15.44 -6.20
N ASN A 328 18.51 -14.29 -5.68
CA ASN A 328 17.74 -13.27 -6.44
C ASN A 328 16.43 -13.79 -7.06
N LYS A 329 15.94 -14.94 -6.59
CA LYS A 329 14.62 -15.46 -6.92
C LYS A 329 13.56 -14.79 -6.04
N TYR A 330 12.32 -14.78 -6.51
CA TYR A 330 11.21 -14.16 -5.82
C TYR A 330 10.14 -15.19 -5.51
N LYS A 331 9.53 -15.10 -4.34
CA LYS A 331 8.36 -15.91 -4.00
C LYS A 331 7.19 -14.99 -3.72
N LEU A 332 6.13 -15.19 -4.48
CA LEU A 332 4.85 -14.52 -4.29
C LEU A 332 3.92 -15.49 -3.57
N THR A 333 3.51 -15.13 -2.36
CA THR A 333 2.62 -15.95 -1.53
C THR A 333 1.25 -15.30 -1.50
N ASP A 334 0.23 -16.00 -1.96
CA ASP A 334 -1.15 -15.52 -1.87
C ASP A 334 -1.59 -15.43 -0.40
N THR A 335 -2.02 -14.23 -0.01
CA THR A 335 -2.47 -13.86 1.34
C THR A 335 -3.91 -13.39 1.36
N THR A 336 -4.65 -13.55 0.26
CA THR A 336 -6.04 -13.08 0.10
C THR A 336 -6.95 -13.65 1.20
N ASP A 337 -6.77 -14.92 1.55
CA ASP A 337 -7.53 -15.60 2.62
C ASP A 337 -6.84 -15.51 4.01
N THR A 338 -5.51 -15.39 4.04
CA THR A 338 -4.69 -15.52 5.26
C THR A 338 -3.54 -14.50 5.28
N PRO A 339 -3.66 -13.36 6.00
CA PRO A 339 -2.67 -12.29 6.05
C PRO A 339 -1.52 -12.56 7.06
N PHE A 340 -1.01 -13.79 7.09
CA PHE A 340 -0.25 -14.39 8.20
C PHE A 340 0.96 -13.57 8.73
N PHE A 341 1.69 -12.83 7.88
CA PHE A 341 2.91 -12.13 8.31
C PHE A 341 2.67 -10.73 8.91
N HIS A 342 1.49 -10.15 8.72
CA HIS A 342 1.17 -8.78 9.17
C HIS A 342 0.85 -8.70 10.65
N HIS A 343 0.33 -9.79 11.23
CA HIS A 343 -0.25 -9.76 12.56
C HIS A 343 0.76 -9.43 13.65
N VAL A 344 1.98 -9.97 13.59
CA VAL A 344 2.99 -9.71 14.62
C VAL A 344 3.43 -8.23 14.61
N SER A 345 3.58 -7.63 13.43
CA SER A 345 3.87 -6.20 13.33
C SER A 345 2.69 -5.35 13.80
N LEU A 346 1.46 -5.68 13.41
CA LEU A 346 0.27 -4.96 13.88
C LEU A 346 0.11 -5.08 15.40
N ILE A 347 0.42 -6.24 15.99
CA ILE A 347 0.42 -6.44 17.44
C ILE A 347 1.47 -5.54 18.11
N ARG A 348 2.67 -5.43 17.51
CA ARG A 348 3.72 -4.51 17.98
C ARG A 348 3.30 -3.05 17.85
N ASP A 349 2.64 -2.66 16.75
CA ASP A 349 2.13 -1.31 16.54
C ASP A 349 1.07 -0.97 17.61
N LEU A 350 0.15 -1.91 17.90
CA LEU A 350 -0.82 -1.76 19.00
C LEU A 350 -0.16 -1.68 20.39
N HIS A 351 0.91 -2.46 20.62
CA HIS A 351 1.68 -2.40 21.86
C HIS A 351 2.28 -1.00 22.06
N ASN A 352 2.98 -0.48 21.06
CA ASN A 352 3.57 0.85 21.09
C ASN A 352 2.52 1.96 21.28
N ALA A 353 1.35 1.83 20.65
CA ALA A 353 0.23 2.76 20.82
C ALA A 353 -0.31 2.76 22.26
N VAL A 354 -0.33 1.60 22.92
CA VAL A 354 -0.71 1.48 24.35
C VAL A 354 0.32 2.12 25.26
N GLU A 355 1.62 1.90 25.02
CA GLU A 355 2.70 2.46 25.83
C GLU A 355 2.79 3.98 25.70
N SER A 356 2.67 4.50 24.48
CA SER A 356 2.69 5.95 24.21
C SER A 356 1.41 6.66 24.65
N GLY A 357 0.31 5.93 24.88
CA GLY A 357 -1.01 6.49 25.20
C GLY A 357 -1.76 7.10 24.00
N ASN A 358 -1.16 7.05 22.81
CA ASN A 358 -1.70 7.55 21.55
C ASN A 358 -2.68 6.53 20.97
N LEU A 359 -3.89 6.49 21.52
CA LEU A 359 -4.93 5.54 21.11
C LEU A 359 -6.06 6.25 20.37
N TYR A 360 -6.26 5.88 19.11
CA TYR A 360 -7.30 6.36 18.20
C TYR A 360 -8.29 5.27 17.84
N SER A 361 -9.53 5.64 17.50
CA SER A 361 -10.64 4.72 17.18
C SER A 361 -10.26 3.58 16.23
N TYR A 362 -9.42 3.83 15.22
CA TYR A 362 -8.97 2.83 14.26
C TYR A 362 -8.19 1.66 14.90
N HIS A 363 -7.55 1.85 16.06
CA HIS A 363 -6.85 0.76 16.74
C HIS A 363 -7.81 -0.39 17.10
N PHE A 364 -9.10 -0.10 17.35
CA PHE A 364 -10.12 -1.15 17.53
C PHE A 364 -10.33 -1.99 16.26
N ASN A 365 -10.20 -1.39 15.06
CA ASN A 365 -10.26 -2.14 13.80
C ASN A 365 -9.07 -3.08 13.64
N ILE A 366 -7.87 -2.61 13.97
CA ILE A 366 -6.65 -3.43 13.94
C ILE A 366 -6.77 -4.58 14.96
N LEU A 367 -7.14 -4.27 16.20
CA LEU A 367 -7.31 -5.24 17.28
C LEU A 367 -8.35 -6.29 16.90
N ARG A 368 -9.49 -5.86 16.35
CA ARG A 368 -10.52 -6.79 15.88
C ARG A 368 -10.01 -7.72 14.78
N SER A 369 -9.31 -7.18 13.78
CA SER A 369 -8.73 -7.97 12.70
C SER A 369 -7.75 -9.02 13.25
N ILE A 370 -6.93 -8.65 14.23
CA ILE A 370 -6.03 -9.59 14.93
C ILE A 370 -6.85 -10.67 15.65
N LEU A 371 -7.87 -10.30 16.43
CA LEU A 371 -8.70 -11.24 17.20
C LEU A 371 -9.47 -12.21 16.30
N GLU A 372 -10.05 -11.76 15.19
CA GLU A 372 -10.74 -12.61 14.22
C GLU A 372 -9.79 -13.66 13.61
N LYS A 373 -8.53 -13.27 13.37
CA LYS A 373 -7.52 -14.18 12.82
C LYS A 373 -6.98 -15.14 13.89
N THR A 374 -6.77 -14.67 15.11
CA THR A 374 -6.43 -15.54 16.25
C THR A 374 -7.55 -16.56 16.49
N ALA A 375 -8.81 -16.16 16.39
CA ALA A 375 -9.95 -17.07 16.50
C ALA A 375 -9.91 -18.16 15.44
N SER A 376 -9.72 -17.78 14.18
CA SER A 376 -9.56 -18.72 13.08
C SER A 376 -8.37 -19.67 13.28
N PHE A 377 -7.23 -19.17 13.77
CA PHE A 377 -6.03 -19.97 14.00
C PHE A 377 -6.20 -21.01 15.13
N HIS A 378 -6.86 -20.62 16.22
CA HIS A 378 -7.11 -21.50 17.36
C HIS A 378 -8.38 -22.34 17.24
N GLY A 379 -9.13 -22.22 16.13
CA GLY A 379 -10.34 -23.00 15.86
C GLY A 379 -11.58 -22.51 16.64
N PHE A 380 -11.59 -21.26 17.07
CA PHE A 380 -12.76 -20.64 17.70
C PHE A 380 -13.82 -20.22 16.67
N ALA A 381 -15.08 -20.17 17.10
CA ALA A 381 -16.20 -19.81 16.23
C ALA A 381 -16.31 -18.29 16.04
N ASN A 382 -15.99 -17.52 17.07
CA ASN A 382 -16.08 -16.06 17.08
C ASN A 382 -14.79 -15.41 17.61
N PHE A 383 -14.51 -14.17 17.20
CA PHE A 383 -13.36 -13.41 17.73
C PHE A 383 -13.46 -13.15 19.24
N SER A 384 -14.69 -13.08 19.77
CA SER A 384 -14.98 -12.90 21.19
C SER A 384 -14.41 -14.02 22.04
N ASP A 385 -14.29 -15.22 21.49
CA ASP A 385 -13.74 -16.39 22.18
C ASP A 385 -12.24 -16.22 22.47
N CYS A 386 -11.58 -15.27 21.80
CA CYS A 386 -10.21 -14.88 22.08
C CYS A 386 -10.06 -13.93 23.28
N ILE A 387 -11.17 -13.44 23.84
CA ILE A 387 -11.19 -12.53 24.98
C ILE A 387 -11.76 -13.32 26.16
N LYS A 388 -10.89 -13.79 27.05
CA LYS A 388 -11.34 -14.47 28.27
C LYS A 388 -11.70 -13.43 29.34
N PRO A 389 -12.92 -13.44 29.89
CA PRO A 389 -13.22 -12.65 31.08
C PRO A 389 -12.35 -13.13 32.25
N GLU A 390 -11.89 -12.20 33.09
CA GLU A 390 -11.29 -12.58 34.37
C GLU A 390 -12.35 -13.19 35.29
N ALA A 391 -11.92 -13.92 36.33
CA ALA A 391 -12.77 -14.76 37.18
C ALA A 391 -13.88 -14.00 37.93
N ASP A 392 -13.91 -12.67 37.84
CA ASP A 392 -14.88 -11.79 38.50
C ASP A 392 -15.51 -10.76 37.53
N ASP A 393 -15.47 -11.01 36.22
CA ASP A 393 -15.74 -9.97 35.21
C ASP A 393 -17.00 -10.21 34.35
N GLU A 394 -18.09 -9.50 34.64
CA GLU A 394 -19.27 -9.33 33.76
C GLU A 394 -18.91 -8.67 32.40
N ASN A 395 -17.68 -8.14 32.23
CA ASN A 395 -17.28 -7.35 31.05
C ASN A 395 -16.94 -8.17 29.78
N GLY A 396 -16.94 -9.50 29.77
CA GLY A 396 -16.69 -10.27 28.53
C GLY A 396 -17.71 -9.92 27.41
N VAL A 397 -18.96 -9.69 27.80
CA VAL A 397 -20.03 -9.21 26.93
C VAL A 397 -19.80 -7.74 26.53
N ILE A 398 -19.29 -6.93 27.47
CA ILE A 398 -19.01 -5.50 27.25
C ILE A 398 -17.86 -5.30 26.27
N TYR A 399 -16.73 -6.01 26.39
CA TYR A 399 -15.60 -5.90 25.47
C TYR A 399 -15.96 -6.38 24.07
N THR A 400 -16.70 -7.49 23.95
CA THR A 400 -17.22 -7.96 22.67
C THR A 400 -18.13 -6.93 22.02
N ARG A 401 -19.05 -6.34 22.80
CA ARG A 401 -19.97 -5.29 22.32
C ARG A 401 -19.23 -4.01 21.97
N MET A 402 -18.22 -3.63 22.75
CA MET A 402 -17.40 -2.44 22.57
C MET A 402 -16.53 -2.56 21.32
N ILE A 403 -15.83 -3.68 21.13
CA ILE A 403 -15.09 -3.95 19.88
C ILE A 403 -16.06 -3.92 18.71
N ASN A 404 -17.23 -4.55 18.82
CA ASN A 404 -18.24 -4.49 17.77
C ASN A 404 -18.65 -3.05 17.44
N ILE A 405 -19.02 -2.25 18.43
CA ILE A 405 -19.48 -0.87 18.22
C ILE A 405 -18.36 0.04 17.71
N LEU A 406 -17.15 -0.06 18.26
CA LEU A 406 -16.05 0.84 17.91
C LEU A 406 -15.31 0.41 16.64
N SER A 407 -15.55 -0.83 16.16
CA SER A 407 -15.08 -1.28 14.85
C SER A 407 -16.12 -1.22 13.73
N HIS A 408 -17.42 -1.17 14.07
CA HIS A 408 -18.52 -1.07 13.09
C HIS A 408 -19.25 0.27 13.13
N GLY A 409 -19.00 1.10 14.13
CA GLY A 409 -19.56 2.44 14.19
C GLY A 409 -19.09 3.22 12.97
N ASN A 410 -19.96 4.07 12.43
CA ASN A 410 -19.63 5.07 11.42
C ASN A 410 -18.61 6.12 11.93
N TYR A 411 -17.70 5.75 12.84
CA TYR A 411 -16.42 6.40 13.03
C TYR A 411 -15.66 6.20 11.72
N SER A 412 -15.94 7.13 10.81
CA SER A 412 -15.14 7.46 9.67
C SER A 412 -13.70 7.00 9.87
N LEU A 413 -13.29 5.90 9.22
CA LEU A 413 -11.88 5.61 8.94
C LEU A 413 -11.19 6.82 8.27
N TYR A 414 -11.99 7.78 7.79
CA TYR A 414 -11.58 9.02 7.15
C TYR A 414 -11.15 10.12 8.15
N GLU A 415 -11.40 9.97 9.47
CA GLU A 415 -10.93 10.90 10.52
C GLU A 415 -10.54 10.14 11.81
N PRO A 416 -9.24 9.87 12.06
CA PRO A 416 -8.80 9.21 13.29
C PRO A 416 -9.13 10.10 14.50
N THR A 417 -10.16 9.73 15.24
CA THR A 417 -10.54 10.42 16.48
C THR A 417 -9.78 9.80 17.64
N GLU A 418 -9.12 10.62 18.44
CA GLU A 418 -8.52 10.16 19.68
C GLU A 418 -9.60 9.55 20.57
N MET A 419 -9.33 8.38 21.13
CA MET A 419 -10.28 7.69 21.99
C MET A 419 -10.49 8.50 23.28
N LEU A 420 -11.75 8.52 23.76
CA LEU A 420 -12.05 8.99 25.11
C LEU A 420 -11.25 8.20 26.17
N PRO A 421 -10.89 8.79 27.32
CA PRO A 421 -10.07 8.13 28.35
C PRO A 421 -10.58 6.75 28.78
N GLU A 422 -11.90 6.60 28.90
CA GLU A 422 -12.56 5.33 29.20
C GLU A 422 -12.32 4.28 28.11
N ASN A 423 -12.49 4.66 26.84
CA ASN A 423 -12.23 3.79 25.70
C ASN A 423 -10.75 3.36 25.62
N LYS A 424 -9.82 4.27 25.97
CA LYS A 424 -8.39 3.97 26.06
C LYS A 424 -8.11 2.90 27.13
N GLN A 425 -8.69 3.03 28.32
CA GLN A 425 -8.50 2.05 29.40
C GLN A 425 -9.00 0.67 29.01
N HIS A 426 -10.20 0.58 28.41
CA HIS A 426 -10.73 -0.69 27.93
C HIS A 426 -9.86 -1.28 26.82
N PHE A 427 -9.39 -0.47 25.86
CA PHE A 427 -8.47 -0.94 24.81
C PHE A 427 -7.18 -1.53 25.40
N LYS A 428 -6.55 -0.80 26.34
CA LYS A 428 -5.34 -1.27 27.05
C LYS A 428 -5.59 -2.61 27.75
N ARG A 429 -6.72 -2.75 28.46
CA ARG A 429 -7.09 -4.00 29.15
C ARG A 429 -7.28 -5.15 28.18
N ILE A 430 -8.03 -4.96 27.09
CA ILE A 430 -8.27 -6.00 26.09
C ILE A 430 -6.95 -6.46 25.47
N LEU A 431 -6.08 -5.53 25.06
CA LEU A 431 -4.81 -5.88 24.44
C LEU A 431 -3.89 -6.61 25.43
N ARG A 432 -3.80 -6.16 26.69
CA ARG A 432 -3.02 -6.85 27.74
C ARG A 432 -3.50 -8.28 27.95
N GLN A 433 -4.82 -8.49 28.09
CA GLN A 433 -5.39 -9.83 28.25
C GLN A 433 -5.09 -10.71 27.04
N PHE A 434 -5.24 -10.18 25.83
CA PHE A 434 -4.92 -10.88 24.60
C PHE A 434 -3.45 -11.34 24.56
N LEU A 435 -2.50 -10.43 24.85
CA LEU A 435 -1.07 -10.74 24.88
C LEU A 435 -0.68 -11.72 25.99
N LYS A 436 -1.37 -11.69 27.13
CA LYS A 436 -1.16 -12.64 28.23
C LYS A 436 -1.69 -14.04 27.90
N ASN A 437 -2.83 -14.12 27.22
CA ASN A 437 -3.50 -15.39 26.89
C ASN A 437 -2.85 -16.11 25.70
N TYR A 438 -2.26 -15.38 24.77
CA TYR A 438 -1.61 -15.92 23.59
C TYR A 438 -0.13 -15.54 23.58
N LYS A 439 0.75 -16.55 23.61
CA LYS A 439 2.20 -16.30 23.69
C LYS A 439 2.76 -15.80 22.35
N PHE A 440 3.35 -14.62 22.37
CA PHE A 440 4.15 -14.05 21.27
C PHE A 440 5.63 -14.09 21.64
N ASN A 441 6.53 -13.91 20.67
CA ASN A 441 7.97 -13.84 20.97
C ASN A 441 8.26 -12.56 21.79
N PRO A 442 8.73 -12.67 23.04
CA PRO A 442 8.99 -11.51 23.90
C PRO A 442 10.10 -10.58 23.38
N GLU A 443 10.99 -11.07 22.52
CA GLU A 443 11.99 -10.21 21.85
C GLU A 443 11.36 -9.26 20.81
N ILE A 444 10.13 -9.56 20.36
CA ILE A 444 9.41 -8.82 19.32
C ILE A 444 8.25 -8.01 19.90
N VAL A 445 7.55 -8.58 20.90
CA VAL A 445 6.43 -7.96 21.62
C VAL A 445 6.71 -8.12 23.12
N PRO A 446 7.26 -7.08 23.79
CA PRO A 446 7.51 -7.11 25.23
C PRO A 446 6.24 -7.29 26.05
N GLU A 447 6.38 -7.62 27.34
CA GLU A 447 5.24 -7.62 28.26
C GLU A 447 4.89 -6.17 28.63
N LEU A 448 3.61 -5.81 28.49
CA LEU A 448 3.10 -4.52 28.92
C LEU A 448 3.17 -4.41 30.46
N GLU A 449 3.81 -3.36 30.97
CA GLU A 449 3.89 -3.11 32.42
C GLU A 449 2.48 -2.99 33.04
N THR A 450 2.30 -3.64 34.19
CA THR A 450 1.10 -3.51 35.02
C THR A 450 1.08 -2.13 35.66
N GLU A 451 0.13 -1.28 35.25
CA GLU A 451 -0.23 -0.10 36.03
C GLU A 451 -0.66 -0.59 37.42
N THR A 452 0.19 -0.39 38.42
CA THR A 452 -0.18 -0.52 39.82
C THR A 452 -1.20 0.58 40.08
N VAL A 453 -2.46 0.19 40.25
CA VAL A 453 -3.47 1.08 40.81
C VAL A 453 -2.98 1.38 42.22
N GLN A 454 -2.42 2.57 42.42
CA GLN A 454 -2.26 3.12 43.76
C GLN A 454 -3.68 3.42 44.25
N GLU A 455 -4.16 2.59 45.18
CA GLU A 455 -5.36 2.86 45.98
C GLU A 455 -5.24 4.16 46.76
#